data_AF-A0A938C2D8-F1
#
_entry.id   AF-A0A938C2D8-F1
#
_cell.length_a   1.000
_cell.length_b   1.000
_cell.length_c   1.000
_cell.angle_alpha   90.00
_cell.angle_beta   90.00
_cell.angle_gamma   90.00
#
_symmetry.space_group_name_H-M   'P 1'
#
loop_
_entity.id
_entity.type
_entity.pdbx_description
1 polymer ?
#
loop_
_entity_poly.entity_id
_entity_poly.type
_entity_poly.pdbx_seq_one_letter_code
_entity_poly.pdbx_strand_id
1 'polypeptide(L)' 'MVKCARCGVHLPRSESLTTRGHFYCSPEHQREHRAG' A
#
# COMPACT_ATOMS: atom_id res chain seq x y z
N MET A 1 9.36 -4.49 -7.26
CA MET A 1 9.21 -3.30 -6.38
C MET A 1 7.90 -2.63 -6.75
N VAL A 2 7.04 -2.39 -5.77
CA VAL A 2 5.73 -1.78 -5.97
C VAL A 2 5.71 -0.41 -5.31
N LYS A 3 4.84 0.47 -5.80
CA LYS A 3 4.68 1.83 -5.30
C LYS A 3 3.47 1.90 -4.37
N CYS A 4 3.66 2.43 -3.17
CA CYS A 4 2.56 2.71 -2.27
C CYS A 4 1.59 3.71 -2.92
N ALA A 5 0.30 3.39 -2.99
CA ALA A 5 -0.72 4.25 -3.55
C ALA A 5 -0.98 5.51 -2.71
N ARG A 6 -0.61 5.49 -1.42
CA ARG A 6 -0.82 6.60 -0.47
C ARG A 6 0.36 7.58 -0.43
N CYS A 7 1.57 7.09 -0.20
CA CYS A 7 2.77 7.93 -0.02
C CYS A 7 3.77 7.86 -1.18
N GLY A 8 3.57 6.95 -2.15
CA GLY A 8 4.45 6.83 -3.32
C GLY A 8 5.81 6.17 -3.06
N VAL A 9 6.06 5.66 -1.86
CA VAL A 9 7.32 4.96 -1.55
C VAL A 9 7.43 3.66 -2.35
N HIS A 10 8.63 3.35 -2.82
CA HIS A 10 8.93 2.09 -3.48
C HIS A 10 9.38 1.07 -2.44
N LEU A 11 8.70 -0.08 -2.41
CA LEU A 11 9.02 -1.18 -1.51
C LEU A 11 8.94 -2.54 -2.22
N PRO A 12 9.52 -3.61 -1.65
CA PRO A 12 9.38 -4.96 -2.19
C PRO A 12 7.93 -5.42 -2.14
N ARG A 13 7.51 -6.23 -3.13
CA ARG A 13 6.15 -6.79 -3.13
C ARG A 13 5.91 -7.68 -1.89
N SER A 14 6.94 -8.39 -1.42
CA SER A 14 6.86 -9.25 -0.23
C SER A 14 6.52 -8.48 1.05
N GLU A 15 6.92 -7.22 1.16
CA GLU A 15 6.60 -6.36 2.32
C GLU A 15 5.37 -5.46 2.06
N SER A 16 4.84 -5.46 0.82
CA SER A 16 3.73 -4.61 0.45
C SER A 16 2.39 -5.24 0.79
N LEU A 17 1.50 -4.41 1.33
CA LEU A 17 0.11 -4.78 1.57
C LEU A 17 -0.70 -4.48 0.31
N THR A 18 -1.47 -5.46 -0.16
CA THR A 18 -2.36 -5.27 -1.32
C THR A 18 -3.80 -5.13 -0.86
N THR A 19 -4.55 -4.15 -1.38
CA THR A 19 -6.00 -4.02 -1.15
C THR A 19 -6.67 -3.47 -2.38
N ARG A 20 -7.76 -4.12 -2.84
CA ARG A 20 -8.52 -3.72 -4.03
C ARG A 20 -7.66 -3.38 -5.28
N GLY A 21 -6.52 -4.05 -5.46
CA GLY A 21 -5.60 -3.80 -6.59
C GLY A 21 -4.54 -2.70 -6.36
N HIS A 22 -4.52 -2.08 -5.18
CA HIS A 22 -3.54 -1.06 -4.80
C HIS A 22 -2.53 -1.62 -3.78
N PHE A 23 -1.30 -1.10 -3.82
CA PHE A 23 -0.21 -1.50 -2.92
C PHE A 23 0.03 -0.43 -1.83
N TYR A 24 0.41 -0.87 -0.63
CA TYR A 24 0.69 0.00 0.52
C TYR A 24 1.95 -0.43 1.25
N CYS A 25 2.69 0.54 1.76
CA CYS A 25 3.87 0.29 2.58
C CYS A 25 3.56 -0.06 4.04
N SER A 26 2.36 0.31 4.52
CA SER A 26 1.98 0.17 5.92
C SER A 26 0.48 -0.12 6.04
N PRO A 27 0.06 -0.85 7.10
CA PRO A 27 -1.34 -1.17 7.32
C PRO A 27 -2.19 0.06 7.64
N GLU A 28 -1.58 1.15 8.11
CA GLU A 28 -2.25 2.45 8.26
C GLU A 28 -2.73 2.99 6.92
N HIS A 29 -1.84 3.10 5.93
CA HIS A 29 -2.21 3.53 4.57
C HIS A 29 -3.22 2.60 3.90
N GLN A 30 -3.09 1.28 4.14
CA GLN A 30 -4.06 0.31 3.66
C GLN A 30 -5.44 0.55 4.28
N ARG A 31 -5.50 0.81 5.59
CA ARG A 31 -6.73 1.11 6.32
C ARG A 31 -7.36 2.41 5.86
N GLU A 32 -6.58 3.50 5.73
CA GLU A 32 -7.07 4.77 5.20
C GLU A 32 -7.73 4.61 3.83
N HIS A 33 -7.13 3.81 2.94
CA HIS A 33 -7.70 3.57 1.62
C HIS A 33 -8.90 2.61 1.63
N ARG A 34 -9.02 1.74 2.63
CA ARG A 34 -10.21 0.88 2.81
C ARG A 34 -11.36 1.64 3.49
N ALA A 35 -11.05 2.65 4.28
CA ALA A 35 -12.02 3.46 5.04
C ALA A 35 -12.64 4.60 4.22
N GLY A 36 -12.13 4.86 3.00
CA GLY A 36 -12.69 5.79 2.03
C GLY A 36 -13.69 5.16 1.06
#